data_AF-A0A7C2ZZY0-F1
#
_entry.id   AF-A0A7C2ZZY0-F1
#
_cell.length_a   1.000
_cell.length_b   1.000
_cell.length_c   1.000
_cell.angle_alpha   90.00
_cell.angle_beta   90.00
_cell.angle_gamma   90.00
#
_symmetry.space_group_name_H-M   'P 1'
#
loop_
_entity.id
_entity.type
_entity.pdbx_description
1 polymer ?
#
loop_
_entity_poly.entity_id
_entity_poly.type
_entity_poly.pdbx_seq_one_letter_code
_entity_poly.pdbx_strand_id
1 'polypeptide(L)'
;AERAAEGGRALVIVAASGGARMQEAALSLMQMAKTVMSLDLLWARRLPYVSVLTDPTTGGVTASFAALADVIFAEPGALIGFAGPRVIRQTIRQELPEGFQRSEFLLAHGMVDRVTDRRKLKGELTQVLRHLHPGVPYAPGV
;
A
#
# COMPACT_ATOMS: atom_id res chain seq x y z
N ALA A 1 -10.93 -1.15 -7.29
CA ALA A 1 -11.80 -0.72 -6.18
C ALA A 1 -13.28 -0.83 -6.56
N GLU A 2 -13.71 -0.18 -7.64
CA GLU A 2 -15.11 -0.22 -8.16
C GLU A 2 -15.73 -1.63 -8.16
N ARG A 3 -15.12 -2.61 -8.85
CA ARG A 3 -15.63 -4.00 -8.87
C ARG A 3 -15.74 -4.66 -7.49
N ALA A 4 -14.81 -4.34 -6.58
CA ALA A 4 -14.85 -4.86 -5.22
C ALA A 4 -16.00 -4.21 -4.44
N ALA A 5 -16.20 -2.90 -4.61
CA ALA A 5 -17.33 -2.18 -4.04
C ALA A 5 -18.67 -2.73 -4.53
N GLU A 6 -18.83 -2.89 -5.85
CA GLU A 6 -20.03 -3.46 -6.49
C GLU A 6 -20.35 -4.86 -5.96
N GLY A 7 -19.33 -5.72 -5.88
CA GLY A 7 -19.47 -7.10 -5.42
C GLY A 7 -19.53 -7.28 -3.90
N GLY A 8 -19.44 -6.21 -3.11
CA GLY A 8 -19.39 -6.31 -1.64
C GLY A 8 -18.17 -7.08 -1.13
N ARG A 9 -17.03 -6.98 -1.82
CA ARG A 9 -15.80 -7.72 -1.52
C ARG A 9 -14.73 -6.80 -0.95
N ALA A 10 -13.91 -7.36 -0.06
CA ALA A 10 -12.68 -6.69 0.37
C ALA A 10 -11.72 -6.51 -0.81
N LEU A 11 -10.86 -5.50 -0.71
CA LEU A 11 -9.78 -5.23 -1.66
C LEU A 11 -8.43 -5.46 -1.00
N VAL A 12 -7.56 -6.20 -1.68
CA VAL A 12 -6.13 -6.27 -1.33
C VAL A 12 -5.34 -5.75 -2.53
N ILE A 13 -4.47 -4.77 -2.32
CA ILE A 13 -3.54 -4.28 -3.34
C ILE A 13 -2.12 -4.67 -2.94
N VAL A 14 -1.39 -5.30 -3.85
CA VAL A 14 0.06 -5.48 -3.73
C VAL A 14 0.73 -4.40 -4.58
N ALA A 15 1.39 -3.45 -3.92
CA ALA A 15 2.03 -2.31 -4.55
C ALA A 15 3.51 -2.60 -4.82
N ALA A 16 3.93 -2.36 -6.05
CA ALA A 16 5.32 -2.33 -6.49
C ALA A 16 5.44 -1.24 -7.57
N SER A 17 6.20 -0.19 -7.30
CA SER A 17 6.41 0.90 -8.25
C SER A 17 7.66 1.71 -7.91
N GLY A 18 8.41 2.09 -8.96
CA GLY A 18 9.50 3.08 -8.86
C GLY A 18 9.04 4.53 -9.00
N GLY A 19 7.74 4.80 -9.15
CA GLY A 19 7.16 6.13 -9.27
C GLY A 19 6.16 6.28 -10.41
N ALA A 20 5.89 7.53 -10.80
CA ALA A 20 4.98 7.84 -11.89
C ALA A 20 5.62 7.55 -13.26
N ARG A 21 4.81 7.05 -14.21
CA ARG A 21 5.26 6.81 -15.59
C ARG A 21 5.41 8.15 -16.33
N MET A 22 6.62 8.69 -16.36
CA MET A 22 6.89 10.04 -16.88
C MET A 22 6.49 10.25 -18.35
N GLN A 23 6.41 9.17 -19.13
CA GLN A 23 6.01 9.19 -20.54
C GLN A 23 4.58 9.70 -20.74
N GLU A 24 3.73 9.62 -19.71
CA GLU A 24 2.34 10.12 -19.75
C GLU A 24 2.18 11.46 -19.01
N ALA A 25 3.27 12.01 -18.47
CA ALA A 25 3.33 13.30 -17.80
C ALA A 25 2.17 13.52 -16.80
N ALA A 26 1.36 14.56 -17.01
CA ALA A 26 0.25 14.92 -16.13
C ALA A 26 -0.79 13.80 -15.99
N LEU A 27 -0.97 12.94 -17.00
CA LEU A 27 -1.92 11.83 -16.91
C LEU A 27 -1.51 10.81 -15.85
N SER A 28 -0.20 10.55 -15.70
CA SER A 28 0.32 9.70 -14.62
C SER A 28 0.07 10.31 -13.24
N LEU A 29 0.20 11.63 -13.11
CA LEU A 29 -0.11 12.33 -11.86
C LEU A 29 -1.60 12.20 -11.52
N MET A 30 -2.48 12.41 -12.51
CA MET A 30 -3.93 12.32 -12.31
C MET A 30 -4.39 10.91 -11.90
N GLN A 31 -3.61 9.86 -12.17
CA GLN A 31 -3.94 8.51 -11.67
C GLN A 31 -3.95 8.44 -10.15
N MET A 32 -3.15 9.27 -9.46
CA MET A 32 -3.18 9.34 -7.99
C MET A 32 -4.57 9.76 -7.51
N ALA A 33 -5.08 10.89 -8.01
CA ALA A 33 -6.41 11.37 -7.64
C ALA A 33 -7.50 10.36 -8.03
N LYS A 34 -7.45 9.82 -9.26
CA LYS A 34 -8.43 8.84 -9.75
C LYS A 34 -8.50 7.61 -8.86
N THR A 35 -7.36 7.00 -8.53
CA THR A 35 -7.33 5.75 -7.75
C THR A 35 -7.78 5.98 -6.31
N VAL A 36 -7.42 7.11 -5.69
CA VAL A 36 -7.90 7.49 -4.36
C VAL A 36 -9.42 7.68 -4.36
N MET A 37 -9.98 8.40 -5.34
CA MET A 37 -11.44 8.57 -5.44
C MET A 37 -12.17 7.23 -5.62
N SER A 38 -11.61 6.27 -6.35
CA SER A 38 -12.21 4.94 -6.46
C SER A 38 -12.20 4.17 -5.12
N LEU A 39 -11.29 4.48 -4.18
CA LEU A 39 -11.28 3.86 -2.84
C LEU A 39 -12.41 4.37 -1.94
N ASP A 40 -12.89 5.61 -2.14
CA ASP A 40 -14.04 6.15 -1.38
C ASP A 40 -15.29 5.28 -1.53
N LEU A 41 -15.43 4.57 -2.66
CA LEU A 41 -16.52 3.62 -2.89
C LEU A 41 -16.46 2.42 -1.91
N LEU A 42 -15.27 1.98 -1.53
CA LEU A 42 -15.09 0.93 -0.51
C LEU A 42 -15.41 1.49 0.87
N TRP A 43 -14.91 2.69 1.18
CA TRP A 43 -15.17 3.36 2.45
C TRP A 43 -16.66 3.60 2.70
N ALA A 44 -17.38 4.13 1.70
CA ALA A 44 -18.82 4.38 1.76
C ALA A 44 -19.63 3.10 2.02
N ARG A 45 -19.13 1.95 1.54
CA ARG A 45 -19.73 0.62 1.75
C ARG A 45 -19.17 -0.12 2.96
N ARG A 46 -18.24 0.49 3.70
CA ARG A 46 -17.54 -0.11 4.86
C ARG A 46 -16.87 -1.44 4.52
N LEU A 47 -16.29 -1.55 3.32
CA LEU A 47 -15.60 -2.75 2.85
C LEU A 47 -14.11 -2.64 3.16
N PRO A 48 -13.47 -3.72 3.67
CA PRO A 48 -12.05 -3.68 4.02
C PRO A 48 -11.15 -3.43 2.82
N TYR A 49 -10.15 -2.59 3.01
CA TYR A 49 -9.04 -2.37 2.08
C TYR A 49 -7.71 -2.59 2.79
N VAL A 50 -6.91 -3.53 2.27
CA VAL A 50 -5.55 -3.83 2.76
C VAL A 50 -4.52 -3.54 1.66
N SER A 51 -3.44 -2.85 2.03
CA SER A 51 -2.30 -2.59 1.16
C SER A 51 -1.12 -3.47 1.56
N VAL A 52 -0.39 -4.02 0.58
CA VAL A 52 0.86 -4.77 0.77
C VAL A 52 1.95 -4.07 -0.03
N LEU A 53 2.85 -3.40 0.68
CA LEU A 53 3.96 -2.65 0.11
C LEU A 53 5.14 -3.60 -0.13
N THR A 54 5.59 -3.68 -1.38
CA THR A 54 6.71 -4.54 -1.80
C THR A 54 7.86 -3.71 -2.33
N ASP A 55 9.02 -4.33 -2.55
CA ASP A 55 10.22 -3.63 -3.00
C ASP A 55 10.26 -3.41 -4.51
N PRO A 56 10.41 -2.18 -5.03
CA PRO A 56 10.23 -0.89 -4.34
C PRO A 56 8.77 -0.42 -4.39
N THR A 57 8.35 0.41 -3.44
CA THR A 57 7.11 1.20 -3.53
C THR A 57 7.44 2.66 -3.28
N THR A 58 7.52 3.47 -4.33
CA THR A 58 7.96 4.87 -4.21
C THR A 58 7.07 5.86 -4.96
N GLY A 59 7.32 7.16 -4.73
CA GLY A 59 6.73 8.24 -5.51
C GLY A 59 5.21 8.34 -5.35
N GLY A 60 4.55 8.64 -6.47
CA GLY A 60 3.11 8.86 -6.51
C GLY A 60 2.28 7.66 -6.02
N VAL A 61 2.79 6.43 -6.15
CA VAL A 61 2.08 5.24 -5.63
C VAL A 61 2.07 5.24 -4.10
N THR A 62 3.20 5.52 -3.45
CA THR A 62 3.26 5.63 -1.98
C THR A 62 2.40 6.78 -1.47
N ALA A 63 2.41 7.91 -2.19
CA ALA A 63 1.62 9.10 -1.83
C ALA A 63 0.17 9.06 -2.34
N SER A 64 -0.36 7.88 -2.68
CA SER A 64 -1.77 7.72 -3.08
C SER A 64 -2.35 6.45 -2.46
N PHE A 65 -2.94 5.56 -3.27
CA PHE A 65 -3.70 4.40 -2.79
C PHE A 65 -2.90 3.49 -1.86
N ALA A 66 -1.58 3.41 -2.00
CA ALA A 66 -0.76 2.45 -1.25
C ALA A 66 -0.69 2.76 0.26
N ALA A 67 -0.85 4.02 0.66
CA ALA A 67 -0.78 4.47 2.06
C ALA A 67 -2.15 4.83 2.68
N LEU A 68 -3.26 4.55 1.99
CA LEU A 68 -4.64 4.88 2.42
C LEU A 68 -5.46 3.62 2.76
N ALA A 69 -4.80 2.51 3.08
CA ALA A 69 -5.48 1.28 3.45
C ALA A 69 -5.86 1.27 4.94
N ASP A 70 -6.86 0.45 5.28
CA ASP A 70 -7.23 0.20 6.69
C ASP A 70 -6.09 -0.50 7.43
N VAL A 71 -5.35 -1.37 6.72
CA VAL A 71 -4.13 -2.03 7.22
C VAL A 71 -3.09 -2.05 6.11
N ILE A 72 -1.87 -1.66 6.47
CA ILE A 72 -0.71 -1.59 5.59
C ILE A 72 0.30 -2.65 6.04
N PHE A 73 0.47 -3.67 5.21
CA PHE A 73 1.55 -4.63 5.29
C PHE A 73 2.75 -4.15 4.47
N ALA A 74 3.95 -4.54 4.87
CA ALA A 74 5.14 -4.45 4.05
C ALA A 74 5.91 -5.78 4.06
N GLU A 75 6.67 -6.04 3.01
CA GLU A 75 7.63 -7.16 3.00
C GLU A 75 8.97 -6.77 3.63
N PRO A 76 9.69 -7.74 4.24
CA PRO A 76 10.98 -7.47 4.89
C PRO A 76 11.97 -6.78 3.94
N GLY A 77 12.64 -5.74 4.45
CA GLY A 77 13.64 -4.97 3.70
C GLY A 77 13.11 -4.12 2.53
N ALA A 78 11.80 -4.07 2.28
CA ALA A 78 11.25 -3.32 1.15
C ALA A 78 11.58 -1.82 1.23
N LEU A 79 12.01 -1.21 0.12
CA LEU A 79 12.24 0.22 0.01
C LEU A 79 10.90 0.94 -0.26
N ILE A 80 10.46 1.75 0.70
CA ILE A 80 9.18 2.43 0.66
C ILE A 80 9.36 3.91 0.98
N GLY A 81 8.84 4.79 0.11
CA GLY A 81 8.82 6.22 0.42
C GLY A 81 8.53 7.14 -0.76
N PHE A 82 8.11 8.36 -0.47
CA PHE A 82 7.72 9.33 -1.49
C PHE A 82 8.89 9.72 -2.42
N ALA A 83 9.97 10.28 -1.87
CA ALA A 83 11.16 10.62 -2.64
C ALA A 83 12.22 9.53 -2.53
N GLY A 84 12.95 9.25 -3.60
CA GLY A 84 14.04 8.28 -3.55
C GLY A 84 15.20 8.74 -2.65
N PRO A 85 15.92 7.82 -1.99
CA PRO A 85 16.98 8.15 -1.02
C PRO A 85 18.14 8.94 -1.64
N ARG A 86 18.37 8.79 -2.96
CA ARG A 86 19.35 9.60 -3.70
C ARG A 86 18.96 11.08 -3.72
N VAL A 87 17.70 11.38 -4.04
CA VAL A 87 17.19 12.75 -4.12
C VAL A 87 17.25 13.41 -2.75
N ILE A 88 16.81 12.69 -1.70
CA ILE A 88 16.83 13.21 -0.33
C ILE A 88 18.26 13.56 0.11
N ARG A 89 19.23 12.66 -0.07
CA ARG A 89 20.65 12.92 0.26
C ARG A 89 21.20 14.15 -0.44
N GLN A 90 20.90 14.31 -1.73
CA GLN A 90 21.36 15.47 -2.50
C GLN A 90 20.75 16.78 -1.99
N THR A 91 19.50 16.75 -1.51
CA THR A 91 18.82 17.93 -0.97
C THR A 91 19.33 18.31 0.42
N ILE A 92 19.41 17.36 1.37
CA ILE A 92 19.79 17.67 2.76
C ILE A 92 21.31 17.72 2.98
N ARG A 93 22.10 17.18 2.03
CA ARG A 93 23.56 17.08 2.08
C ARG A 93 24.10 16.39 3.35
N GLN A 94 23.38 15.37 3.80
CA GLN A 94 23.73 14.53 4.95
C GLN A 94 23.52 13.06 4.58
N GLU A 95 24.21 12.16 5.30
CA GLU A 95 23.92 10.74 5.21
C GLU A 95 22.54 10.42 5.81
N LEU A 96 21.87 9.44 5.21
CA LEU A 96 20.58 8.98 5.72
C LEU A 96 20.82 7.97 6.86
N PRO A 97 19.93 7.93 7.86
CA PRO A 97 19.99 6.91 8.90
C PRO A 97 20.06 5.50 8.32
N GLU A 98 20.68 4.58 9.06
CA GLU A 98 20.66 3.18 8.70
C GLU A 98 19.23 2.66 8.60
N GLY A 99 18.95 1.88 7.55
CA GLY A 99 17.61 1.35 7.31
C GLY A 99 16.58 2.41 6.89
N PHE A 100 16.97 3.66 6.63
CA PHE A 100 16.04 4.70 6.17
C PHE A 100 15.20 4.20 4.97
N GLN A 101 13.89 4.45 5.01
CA GLN A 101 12.90 3.97 4.04
C GLN A 101 12.74 2.45 3.91
N ARG A 102 13.37 1.64 4.78
CA ARG A 102 13.11 0.19 4.84
C ARG A 102 11.83 -0.09 5.59
N SER A 103 11.18 -1.19 5.26
CA SER A 103 9.92 -1.62 5.90
C SER A 103 9.96 -1.62 7.42
N GLU A 104 11.08 -2.03 8.01
CA GLU A 104 11.34 -2.09 9.46
C GLU A 104 11.46 -0.69 10.06
N PHE A 105 12.09 0.23 9.33
CA PHE A 105 12.16 1.64 9.71
C PHE A 105 10.77 2.26 9.68
N LEU A 106 9.98 2.01 8.63
CA LEU A 106 8.61 2.51 8.53
C LEU A 106 7.70 1.95 9.64
N LEU A 107 7.85 0.66 9.98
CA LEU A 107 7.14 0.04 11.09
C LEU A 107 7.48 0.73 12.42
N ALA A 108 8.76 0.99 12.69
CA ALA A 108 9.20 1.69 13.90
C ALA A 108 8.66 3.13 14.01
N HIS A 109 8.32 3.76 12.88
CA HIS A 109 7.78 5.12 12.81
C HIS A 109 6.25 5.17 12.61
N GLY A 110 5.56 4.03 12.69
CA GLY A 110 4.10 3.97 12.60
C GLY A 110 3.51 4.23 11.21
N MET A 111 4.31 4.09 10.15
CA MET A 111 3.86 4.24 8.76
C MET A 111 3.36 2.94 8.13
N VAL A 112 3.70 1.80 8.73
CA VAL A 112 3.31 0.45 8.31
C VAL A 112 2.83 -0.28 9.56
N ASP A 113 1.74 -1.03 9.45
CA ASP A 113 1.16 -1.77 10.58
C ASP A 113 1.89 -3.09 10.84
N ARG A 114 2.43 -3.71 9.79
CA ARG A 114 3.16 -4.98 9.91
C ARG A 114 4.17 -5.24 8.81
N VAL A 115 5.34 -5.75 9.20
CA VAL A 115 6.33 -6.35 8.27
C VAL A 115 6.16 -7.88 8.27
N THR A 116 5.85 -8.47 7.11
CA THR A 116 5.49 -9.89 7.00
C THR A 116 6.21 -10.57 5.84
N ASP A 117 6.88 -11.68 6.13
CA ASP A 117 7.47 -12.56 5.11
C ASP A 117 6.39 -13.10 4.16
N ARG A 118 6.66 -13.09 2.84
CA ARG A 118 5.74 -13.55 1.79
C ARG A 118 5.08 -14.89 2.08
N ARG A 119 5.83 -15.83 2.69
CA ARG A 119 5.35 -17.20 3.01
C ARG A 119 4.23 -17.19 4.05
N LYS A 120 4.19 -16.20 4.93
CA LYS A 120 3.18 -16.02 5.98
C LYS A 120 2.04 -15.10 5.56
N LEU A 121 2.29 -14.23 4.57
CA LEU A 121 1.39 -13.16 4.15
C LEU A 121 -0.05 -13.63 3.90
N LYS A 122 -0.25 -14.76 3.20
CA LYS A 122 -1.60 -15.29 2.93
C LYS A 122 -2.40 -15.56 4.22
N GLY A 123 -1.75 -16.17 5.21
CA GLY A 123 -2.39 -16.50 6.49
C GLY A 123 -2.77 -15.24 7.25
N GLU A 124 -1.86 -14.28 7.31
CA GLU A 124 -2.07 -13.03 8.04
C GLU A 124 -3.10 -12.12 7.37
N LEU A 125 -3.08 -12.00 6.05
CA LEU A 125 -4.13 -11.28 5.29
C LEU A 125 -5.50 -11.90 5.54
N THR A 126 -5.58 -13.24 5.54
CA THR A 126 -6.84 -13.93 5.83
C THR A 126 -7.34 -13.61 7.23
N GLN A 127 -6.44 -13.60 8.22
CA GLN A 127 -6.79 -13.25 9.60
C GLN A 127 -7.28 -11.80 9.72
N VAL A 128 -6.54 -10.84 9.17
CA VAL A 128 -6.91 -9.42 9.20
C VAL A 128 -8.27 -9.19 8.52
N LEU A 129 -8.48 -9.76 7.33
CA LEU A 129 -9.75 -9.60 6.62
C LEU A 129 -10.94 -10.18 7.39
N ARG A 130 -10.77 -11.31 8.11
CA ARG A 130 -11.82 -11.84 9.00
C ARG A 130 -12.13 -10.90 10.16
N HIS A 131 -11.10 -10.25 10.72
CA HIS A 131 -11.29 -9.30 11.81
C HIS A 131 -11.98 -8.00 11.35
N LEU A 132 -11.62 -7.50 10.17
CA LEU A 132 -12.21 -6.27 9.59
C LEU A 132 -13.62 -6.49 9.03
N HIS A 133 -13.99 -7.73 8.72
CA HIS A 133 -15.29 -8.07 8.15
C HIS A 133 -15.97 -9.25 8.84
N PRO A 134 -16.37 -9.10 10.11
CA PRO A 134 -17.06 -10.14 10.86
C PRO A 134 -18.49 -10.29 10.34
N GLY A 135 -18.71 -11.12 9.31
CA GLY A 135 -20.08 -11.41 8.86
C GLY A 135 -20.27 -11.94 7.44
N VAL A 136 -19.24 -11.94 6.58
CA VAL A 136 -19.37 -12.59 5.26
C VAL A 136 -18.78 -13.99 5.30
N PRO A 137 -19.60 -15.05 5.08
CA PRO A 137 -19.10 -16.40 4.94
C PRO A 137 -18.03 -16.43 3.84
N TYR A 138 -16.88 -17.03 4.13
CA TYR A 138 -15.95 -17.42 3.08
C TYR A 138 -16.71 -18.36 2.12
N ALA A 139 -16.98 -17.89 0.90
CA ALA A 139 -17.52 -18.70 -0.16
C ALA A 139 -16.35 -19.21 -1.02
N PRO A 140 -15.81 -20.42 -0.78
CA PRO A 140 -14.86 -21.01 -1.69
C PRO A 140 -15.57 -21.32 -3.02
N GLY A 141 -15.07 -20.76 -4.13
CA GLY A 141 -15.43 -21.25 -5.48
C GLY A 141 -16.29 -20.34 -6.36
N VAL A 142 -15.90 -19.07 -6.54
CA VAL A 142 -16.07 -18.38 -7.83
C VAL A 142 -14.71 -18.15 -8.46
#